data_AF-A0A076HK02-F1
#
_entry.id   AF-A0A076HK02-F1
#
_cell.length_a   1.000
_cell.length_b   1.000
_cell.length_c   1.000
_cell.angle_alpha   90.00
_cell.angle_beta   90.00
_cell.angle_gamma   90.00
#
_symmetry.space_group_name_H-M   'P 1'
#
loop_
_entity.id
_entity.type
_entity.pdbx_description
1 polymer ?
#
loop_
_entity_poly.entity_id
_entity_poly.type
_entity_poly.pdbx_seq_one_letter_code
_entity_poly.pdbx_strand_id
1 'polypeptide(L)' 'MFDQQNKDKNYWIDEIAFLEARLNGSQGEIDHDDRAACEEALKAAKANLASSR' A
#
# COMPACT_ATOMS: atom_id res chain seq x y z
N MET A 1 -21.42 4.31 -0.92
CA MET A 1 -20.71 3.39 0.00
C MET A 1 -19.43 3.03 -0.72
N PHE A 2 -18.26 3.44 -0.22
CA PHE A 2 -17.00 3.24 -0.94
C PHE A 2 -16.69 1.74 -1.05
N ASP A 3 -16.60 1.28 -2.29
CA ASP A 3 -16.44 -0.10 -2.73
C ASP A 3 -15.21 -0.79 -2.11
N GLN A 4 -15.43 -1.43 -0.97
CA GLN A 4 -14.48 -2.36 -0.35
C GLN A 4 -14.50 -3.75 -1.03
N GLN A 5 -15.26 -3.93 -2.13
CA GLN A 5 -15.63 -5.25 -2.63
C GLN A 5 -14.97 -5.72 -3.92
N ASN A 6 -14.08 -4.96 -4.57
CA ASN A 6 -13.35 -5.51 -5.72
C ASN A 6 -12.01 -4.82 -5.99
N LYS A 7 -11.13 -4.78 -4.99
CA LYS A 7 -9.73 -4.43 -5.23
C LYS A 7 -9.03 -5.62 -5.86
N ASP A 8 -8.91 -5.60 -7.19
CA ASP A 8 -8.21 -6.61 -7.97
C ASP A 8 -6.74 -6.78 -7.52
N LYS A 9 -6.13 -7.93 -7.82
CA LYS A 9 -4.70 -8.16 -7.57
C LYS A 9 -3.83 -7.02 -8.12
N ASN A 10 -4.19 -6.48 -9.28
CA ASN A 10 -3.50 -5.35 -9.90
C ASN A 10 -3.57 -4.07 -9.07
N TYR A 11 -4.71 -3.79 -8.41
CA TYR A 11 -4.83 -2.66 -7.49
C TYR A 11 -3.83 -2.80 -6.35
N TRP A 12 -3.76 -3.99 -5.74
CA TRP A 12 -2.84 -4.20 -4.62
C TRP A 12 -1.37 -4.16 -5.05
N ILE A 13 -1.04 -4.63 -6.26
CA ILE A 13 0.32 -4.51 -6.81
C ILE A 13 0.71 -3.05 -7.01
N ASP A 14 -0.18 -2.22 -7.57
CA ASP A 14 0.08 -0.79 -7.79
C ASP A 14 0.20 -0.03 -6.46
N GLU A 15 -0.70 -0.31 -5.51
CA GLU A 15 -0.68 0.24 -4.16
C GLU A 15 0.63 -0.12 -3.41
N ILE A 16 1.08 -1.38 -3.51
CA ILE A 16 2.35 -1.81 -2.93
C ILE A 16 3.53 -1.03 -3.52
N ALA A 17 3.58 -0.90 -4.86
CA ALA A 17 4.64 -0.16 -5.53
C ALA A 17 4.66 1.32 -5.14
N PHE A 18 3.47 1.94 -5.03
CA PHE A 18 3.32 3.31 -4.57
C PHE A 18 3.85 3.50 -3.14
N LEU A 19 3.44 2.62 -2.21
CA LEU A 19 3.85 2.69 -0.82
C LEU A 19 5.35 2.42 -0.64
N GLU A 20 5.92 1.45 -1.38
CA GLU A 20 7.36 1.19 -1.36
C GLU A 20 8.17 2.36 -1.91
N ALA A 21 7.71 3.01 -2.99
CA ALA A 21 8.36 4.21 -3.51
C ALA A 21 8.34 5.36 -2.51
N ARG A 22 7.22 5.56 -1.81
CA ARG A 22 7.08 6.58 -0.76
C ARG A 22 7.99 6.28 0.43
N LEU A 23 8.04 5.05 0.90
CA LEU A 23 8.94 4.61 2.00
C LEU A 23 10.42 4.71 1.65
N ASN A 24 10.77 4.46 0.39
CA ASN A 24 12.14 4.57 -0.12
C ASN A 24 12.57 6.02 -0.39
N GLY A 25 11.68 6.99 -0.21
CA GLY A 25 11.97 8.42 -0.42
C GLY A 25 11.94 8.86 -1.88
N SER A 26 11.43 8.04 -2.82
CA SER A 26 11.33 8.42 -4.24
C SER A 26 10.38 9.59 -4.49
N GLN A 27 9.45 9.88 -3.57
CA GLN A 27 8.47 10.97 -3.69
C GLN A 27 8.72 12.12 -2.71
N GLY A 28 9.89 12.15 -2.07
CA GLY A 28 10.24 13.15 -1.07
C GLY A 28 10.33 12.58 0.34
N GLU A 29 10.71 13.46 1.26
CA GLU A 29 10.85 13.15 2.68
C GLU A 29 9.46 12.95 3.28
N ILE A 30 9.28 11.83 3.98
CA ILE A 30 8.05 11.57 4.74
C ILE A 30 8.38 11.59 6.22
N ASP A 31 7.49 12.19 7.00
CA ASP A 31 7.60 12.20 8.45
C ASP A 31 7.43 10.78 9.02
N HIS A 32 7.85 10.60 10.27
CA HIS A 32 7.76 9.30 10.94
C HIS A 32 6.33 8.74 10.96
N ASP A 33 5.33 9.61 11.09
CA ASP A 33 3.92 9.22 11.10
C ASP A 33 3.46 8.73 9.71
N ASP A 34 3.79 9.47 8.65
CA ASP A 34 3.56 9.07 7.26
C ASP A 34 4.24 7.74 6.93
N ARG A 35 5.49 7.56 7.41
CA ARG A 35 6.23 6.30 7.24
C ARG A 35 5.47 5.15 7.89
N ALA A 36 5.07 5.30 9.16
CA ALA A 36 4.34 4.25 9.87
C ALA A 36 3.00 3.92 9.19
N ALA A 37 2.27 4.93 8.72
CA ALA A 37 1.03 4.73 7.97
C ALA A 37 1.26 3.98 6.65
N CYS A 38 2.33 4.32 5.93
CA CYS A 38 2.69 3.64 4.69
C CYS A 38 3.11 2.18 4.93
N GLU A 39 3.83 1.89 6.02
CA GLU A 39 4.23 0.52 6.39
C GLU A 39 3.01 -0.35 6.74
N GLU A 40 2.06 0.18 7.51
CA GLU A 40 0.84 -0.54 7.87
C GLU A 40 -0.06 -0.76 6.64
N ALA A 41 -0.20 0.25 5.78
CA ALA A 41 -0.91 0.11 4.51
C ALA A 41 -0.24 -0.91 3.58
N LEU A 42 1.10 -0.94 3.52
CA LEU A 42 1.88 -1.86 2.70
C LEU A 42 1.66 -3.29 3.17
N LYS A 43 1.68 -3.50 4.48
CA LYS A 43 1.42 -4.80 5.12
C LYS A 43 0.00 -5.27 4.82
N ALA A 44 -0.99 -4.40 4.93
CA ALA A 44 -2.38 -4.71 4.60
C ALA A 44 -2.53 -5.05 3.11
N ALA A 45 -1.93 -4.26 2.21
CA ALA A 45 -1.97 -4.51 0.76
C ALA A 45 -1.33 -5.85 0.39
N LYS A 46 -0.15 -6.16 0.95
CA LYS A 46 0.52 -7.47 0.77
C LYS A 46 -0.34 -8.63 1.29
N ALA A 47 -0.98 -8.47 2.44
CA ALA A 47 -1.88 -9.49 2.99
C ALA A 47 -3.11 -9.71 2.10
N ASN A 48 -3.75 -8.64 1.62
CA ASN A 48 -4.90 -8.74 0.72
C ASN A 48 -4.53 -9.34 -0.65
N LEU A 49 -3.35 -9.01 -1.19
CA LEU A 49 -2.83 -9.61 -2.41
C LEU A 49 -2.58 -11.11 -2.24
N ALA A 50 -2.00 -11.51 -1.10
CA ALA A 50 -1.76 -12.91 -0.76
C ALA A 50 -3.07 -13.68 -0.51
N SER A 51 -4.06 -13.05 0.12
CA SER A 51 -5.41 -13.60 0.33
C SER A 51 -6.25 -13.67 -0.94
N SER A 52 -5.96 -12.83 -1.94
CA SER A 52 -6.63 -12.88 -3.25
C SER A 52 -6.14 -14.05 -4.12
N ARG A 53 -5.30 -14.96 -3.59
CA ARG A 53 -4.65 -16.05 -4.35
C ARG A 53 -5.62 -16.89 -5.17
#